data_AF-A0A522VM47-F1
#
_entry.id   AF-A0A522VM47-F1
#
_cell.length_a   1.000
_cell.length_b   1.000
_cell.length_c   1.000
_cell.angle_alpha   90.00
_cell.angle_beta   90.00
_cell.angle_gamma   90.00
#
_symmetry.space_group_name_H-M   'P 1'
#
loop_
_entity.id
_entity.type
_entity.pdbx_description
1 polymer ?
#
loop_
_entity_poly.entity_id
_entity_poly.type
_entity_poly.pdbx_seq_one_letter_code
_entity_poly.pdbx_strand_id
1 'polypeptide(L)'
;MLNNTKVSFRLYAGFAAVLVLMSVISFMSLRNIGSLSGDLDNMVHDKFPKTVWANEVNESINTIARSMRNIALVTDPRAVDEELARIEENRKIILDNLGKLKEGITSDKGKELMADIYSKRERYVAGQDKYLALIKADKKAEAVSFLLEEVRATQRAYTGAVSALVDFQSDLMSKSGEEAKRQAENAATVILVLSVGAFLLSLGVAFWIARSITRPLNQAATVAGQVAVGDLNFTLDISGQDETAEVLRAIGAIQNSLKALVGDAGMLVNAAVNGKLATRADATKHQGEYRKIVEGVNQTLDAVIG
;
A
#
# COMPACT_ATOMS: atom_id res chain seq x y z
N MET A 1 -10.98 -12.25 33.41
CA MET A 1 -11.91 -12.22 32.25
C MET A 1 -11.38 -12.98 31.02
N LEU A 2 -10.07 -13.12 30.80
CA LEU A 2 -9.53 -13.68 29.53
C LEU A 2 -9.63 -15.21 29.36
N ASN A 3 -9.86 -15.99 30.43
CA ASN A 3 -9.84 -17.47 30.36
C ASN A 3 -11.22 -18.13 30.17
N ASN A 4 -12.23 -17.40 29.68
CA ASN A 4 -13.61 -17.89 29.55
C ASN A 4 -14.02 -18.27 28.12
N THR A 5 -13.11 -18.13 27.14
CA THR A 5 -13.36 -18.43 25.72
C THR A 5 -12.56 -19.63 25.25
N LYS A 6 -13.05 -20.39 24.27
CA LYS A 6 -12.32 -21.55 23.73
C LYS A 6 -10.97 -21.16 23.13
N VAL A 7 -9.95 -21.99 23.30
CA VAL A 7 -8.59 -21.80 22.75
C VAL A 7 -8.62 -21.60 21.24
N SER A 8 -9.43 -22.39 20.52
CA SER A 8 -9.56 -22.30 19.06
C SER A 8 -10.03 -20.92 18.60
N PHE A 9 -11.03 -20.35 19.29
CA PHE A 9 -11.52 -19.01 18.99
C PHE A 9 -10.44 -17.94 19.14
N ARG A 10 -9.62 -18.03 20.20
CA ARG A 10 -8.52 -17.09 20.44
C ARG A 10 -7.47 -17.11 19.33
N LEU A 11 -7.11 -18.31 18.88
CA LEU A 11 -6.18 -18.51 17.76
C LEU A 11 -6.75 -17.93 16.46
N TYR A 12 -7.98 -18.29 16.10
CA TYR A 12 -8.63 -17.75 14.89
C TYR A 12 -8.76 -16.23 14.94
N ALA A 13 -9.17 -15.65 16.08
CA ALA A 13 -9.27 -14.21 16.24
C ALA A 13 -7.92 -13.51 16.04
N GLY A 14 -6.85 -14.06 16.61
CA GLY A 14 -5.49 -13.55 16.44
C GLY A 14 -5.02 -13.55 14.99
N PHE A 15 -5.12 -14.69 14.30
CA PHE A 15 -4.74 -14.80 12.90
C PHE A 15 -5.63 -13.97 11.97
N ALA A 16 -6.95 -13.97 12.21
CA ALA A 16 -7.90 -13.18 11.41
C ALA A 16 -7.59 -11.68 11.50
N ALA A 17 -7.26 -11.17 12.70
CA ALA A 17 -6.90 -9.76 12.86
C ALA A 17 -5.68 -9.38 12.01
N VAL A 18 -4.63 -10.22 11.99
CA VAL A 18 -3.43 -9.99 11.18
C VAL A 18 -3.76 -10.07 9.68
N LEU A 19 -4.50 -11.09 9.26
CA LEU A 19 -4.90 -11.26 7.85
C LEU A 19 -5.75 -10.10 7.34
N VAL A 20 -6.68 -9.60 8.16
CA VAL A 20 -7.50 -8.43 7.82
C VAL A 20 -6.61 -7.20 7.65
N LEU A 21 -5.67 -6.95 8.57
CA LEU A 21 -4.74 -5.82 8.45
C LEU A 21 -3.84 -5.92 7.22
N MET A 22 -3.29 -7.10 6.93
CA MET A 22 -2.52 -7.34 5.71
C MET A 22 -3.36 -7.10 4.45
N SER A 23 -4.62 -7.55 4.45
CA SER A 23 -5.53 -7.34 3.32
C SER A 23 -5.84 -5.86 3.10
N VAL A 24 -6.04 -5.10 4.18
CA VAL A 24 -6.26 -3.65 4.12
C VAL A 24 -5.01 -2.95 3.58
N ILE A 25 -3.82 -3.26 4.09
CA ILE A 25 -2.56 -2.67 3.61
C ILE A 25 -2.35 -2.97 2.12
N SER A 26 -2.57 -4.22 1.70
CA SER A 26 -2.44 -4.64 0.30
C SER A 26 -3.43 -3.89 -0.60
N PHE A 27 -4.70 -3.82 -0.21
CA PHE A 27 -5.74 -3.11 -0.94
C PHE A 27 -5.42 -1.61 -1.09
N MET A 28 -4.99 -0.95 0.00
CA MET A 28 -4.59 0.45 -0.04
C MET A 28 -3.37 0.68 -0.93
N SER A 29 -2.38 -0.22 -0.88
CA SER A 29 -1.20 -0.15 -1.74
C SER A 29 -1.57 -0.25 -3.22
N LEU A 30 -2.45 -1.20 -3.58
CA LEU A 30 -2.93 -1.35 -4.95
C LEU A 30 -3.69 -0.12 -5.44
N ARG A 31 -4.56 0.47 -4.59
CA ARG A 31 -5.27 1.70 -4.92
C ARG A 31 -4.32 2.88 -5.16
N ASN A 32 -3.30 3.03 -4.31
CA ASN A 32 -2.31 4.09 -4.45
C ASN A 32 -1.48 3.94 -5.73
N ILE A 33 -1.01 2.73 -6.04
CA ILE A 33 -0.28 2.45 -7.29
C ILE A 33 -1.17 2.76 -8.50
N GLY A 34 -2.45 2.39 -8.47
CA GLY A 34 -3.41 2.71 -9.53
C GLY A 34 -3.58 4.22 -9.73
N SER A 35 -3.74 4.98 -8.63
CA SER A 35 -3.85 6.45 -8.67
C SER A 35 -2.60 7.09 -9.28
N LEU A 36 -1.42 6.70 -8.78
CA LEU A 36 -0.14 7.22 -9.25
C LEU A 36 0.10 6.88 -10.73
N SER A 37 -0.29 5.69 -11.17
CA SER A 37 -0.22 5.30 -12.58
C SER A 37 -1.12 6.16 -13.46
N GLY A 38 -2.33 6.50 -12.99
CA GLY A 38 -3.25 7.38 -13.72
C GLY A 38 -2.75 8.83 -13.79
N ASP A 39 -2.16 9.34 -12.71
CA ASP A 39 -1.56 10.68 -12.70
C ASP A 39 -0.36 10.76 -13.66
N LEU A 40 0.50 9.74 -13.67
CA LEU A 40 1.61 9.64 -14.63
C LEU A 40 1.14 9.54 -16.08
N ASP A 41 0.07 8.77 -16.34
CA ASP A 41 -0.53 8.67 -17.67
C ASP A 41 -1.03 10.03 -18.16
N ASN A 42 -1.76 10.76 -17.31
CA ASN A 42 -2.19 12.13 -17.60
C ASN A 42 -1.00 13.09 -17.83
N MET A 43 0.13 12.92 -17.13
CA MET A 43 1.31 13.74 -17.37
C MET A 43 1.96 13.43 -18.72
N VAL A 44 2.14 12.15 -19.06
CA VAL A 44 2.89 11.70 -20.24
C VAL A 44 2.07 11.75 -21.53
N HIS A 45 0.79 11.38 -21.48
CA HIS A 45 -0.06 11.27 -22.67
C HIS A 45 -0.99 12.47 -22.88
N ASP A 46 -1.18 13.32 -21.87
CA ASP A 46 -2.03 14.51 -22.00
C ASP A 46 -1.23 15.83 -21.88
N LYS A 47 -0.55 16.09 -20.76
CA LYS A 47 0.08 17.40 -20.51
C LYS A 47 1.39 17.60 -21.28
N PHE A 48 2.27 16.59 -21.28
CA PHE A 48 3.58 16.68 -21.94
C PHE A 48 3.49 16.90 -23.46
N PRO A 49 2.63 16.19 -24.23
CA PRO A 49 2.53 16.43 -25.66
C PRO A 49 2.08 17.86 -26.00
N LYS A 50 1.24 18.48 -25.16
CA LYS A 50 0.80 19.87 -25.35
C LYS A 50 1.95 20.87 -25.19
N THR A 51 2.90 20.64 -24.27
CA THR A 51 4.08 21.50 -24.18
C THR A 51 4.98 21.31 -25.40
N VAL A 52 5.13 20.08 -25.90
CA VAL A 52 5.89 19.77 -27.12
C VAL A 52 5.29 20.47 -28.33
N TRP A 53 4.00 20.29 -28.62
CA TRP A 53 3.34 20.90 -29.77
C TRP A 53 3.39 22.44 -29.73
N ALA A 54 3.23 23.04 -28.54
CA ALA A 54 3.35 24.49 -28.38
C ALA A 54 4.78 24.99 -28.63
N ASN A 55 5.80 24.24 -28.19
CA ASN A 55 7.19 24.56 -28.50
C ASN A 55 7.52 24.38 -29.99
N GLU A 56 6.98 23.35 -30.64
CA GLU A 56 7.12 23.17 -32.10
C GLU A 56 6.49 24.33 -32.88
N VAL A 57 5.34 24.86 -32.44
CA VAL A 57 4.75 26.08 -33.01
C VAL A 57 5.74 27.25 -32.91
N ASN A 58 6.36 27.47 -31.75
CA ASN A 58 7.38 28.51 -31.57
C ASN A 58 8.58 28.31 -32.49
N GLU A 59 9.07 27.08 -32.64
CA GLU A 59 10.20 26.77 -33.53
C GLU A 59 9.85 26.99 -35.00
N SER A 60 8.64 26.61 -35.43
CA SER A 60 8.17 26.90 -36.78
C SER A 60 7.98 28.40 -37.04
N ILE A 61 7.50 29.18 -36.06
CA ILE A 61 7.43 30.65 -36.16
C ILE A 61 8.84 31.23 -36.37
N ASN A 62 9.83 30.76 -35.59
CA ASN A 62 11.21 31.21 -35.72
C ASN A 62 11.82 30.80 -37.06
N THR A 63 11.51 29.60 -37.56
CA THR A 63 11.95 29.14 -38.88
C THR A 63 11.38 30.02 -40.00
N ILE A 64 10.09 30.37 -39.94
CA ILE A 64 9.48 31.30 -40.91
C ILE A 64 10.14 32.67 -40.82
N ALA A 65 10.36 33.19 -39.62
CA ALA A 65 11.01 34.49 -39.44
C ALA A 65 12.46 34.50 -39.99
N ARG A 66 13.20 33.40 -39.85
CA ARG A 66 14.52 33.21 -40.48
C ARG A 66 14.39 33.16 -42.01
N SER A 67 13.42 32.44 -42.56
CA SER A 67 13.17 32.40 -44.01
C SER A 67 12.89 33.75 -44.62
N MET A 68 12.00 34.52 -43.99
CA MET A 68 11.70 35.89 -44.46
C MET A 68 12.97 36.75 -44.48
N ARG A 69 13.83 36.64 -43.47
CA ARG A 69 15.12 37.36 -43.47
C ARG A 69 16.05 36.86 -44.57
N ASN A 70 16.14 35.56 -44.81
CA ASN A 70 16.98 35.00 -45.86
C ASN A 70 16.54 35.45 -47.25
N ILE A 71 15.23 35.47 -47.54
CA ILE A 71 14.67 36.02 -48.80
C ILE A 71 15.13 37.47 -49.04
N ALA A 72 15.19 38.27 -47.97
CA ALA A 72 15.69 39.64 -48.05
C ALA A 72 17.22 39.74 -48.29
N LEU A 73 17.99 38.65 -48.14
CA LEU A 73 19.45 38.67 -48.28
C LEU A 73 19.93 37.97 -49.55
N VAL A 74 19.25 36.91 -49.98
CA VAL A 74 19.64 36.14 -51.17
C VAL A 74 19.29 36.88 -52.47
N THR A 75 20.08 36.63 -53.51
CA THR A 75 19.90 37.20 -54.85
C THR A 75 19.54 36.14 -55.89
N ASP A 76 19.83 34.86 -55.63
CA ASP A 76 19.46 33.74 -56.50
C ASP A 76 17.95 33.44 -56.39
N PRO A 77 17.18 33.48 -57.50
CA PRO A 77 15.77 33.12 -57.50
C PRO A 77 15.49 31.72 -56.96
N ARG A 78 16.38 30.73 -57.18
CA ARG A 78 16.18 29.37 -56.65
C ARG A 78 16.20 29.35 -55.13
N ALA A 79 17.11 30.09 -54.52
CA ALA A 79 17.19 30.22 -53.08
C ALA A 79 15.95 30.92 -52.49
N VAL A 80 15.34 31.85 -53.24
CA VAL A 80 14.05 32.45 -52.85
C VAL A 80 12.93 31.40 -52.85
N ASP A 81 12.84 30.57 -53.89
CA ASP A 81 11.82 29.54 -54.00
C ASP A 81 11.94 28.47 -52.89
N GLU A 82 13.16 28.05 -52.56
CA GLU A 82 13.42 27.15 -51.43
C GLU A 82 12.95 27.74 -50.09
N GLU A 83 13.23 29.03 -49.87
CA GLU A 83 12.80 29.72 -48.65
C GLU A 83 11.28 29.89 -48.57
N LEU A 84 10.62 30.15 -49.71
CA LEU A 84 9.16 30.18 -49.80
C LEU A 84 8.55 28.80 -49.48
N ALA A 85 9.12 27.73 -50.02
CA ALA A 85 8.69 26.36 -49.72
C ALA A 85 8.81 26.05 -48.21
N ARG A 86 9.92 26.46 -47.57
CA ARG A 86 10.12 26.29 -46.13
C ARG A 86 9.09 27.06 -45.30
N ILE A 87 8.67 28.25 -45.74
CA ILE A 87 7.61 29.02 -45.07
C ILE A 87 6.28 28.25 -45.13
N GLU A 88 5.90 27.76 -46.31
CA GLU A 88 4.63 27.05 -46.50
C GLU A 88 4.60 25.71 -45.74
N GLU A 89 5.71 24.99 -45.69
CA GLU A 89 5.85 23.79 -44.85
C GLU A 89 5.64 24.10 -43.37
N ASN A 90 6.32 25.12 -42.84
CA ASN A 90 6.18 25.49 -41.42
C ASN A 90 4.80 26.05 -41.09
N ARG A 91 4.11 26.70 -42.04
CA ARG A 91 2.70 27.08 -41.87
C ARG A 91 1.80 25.87 -41.66
N LYS A 92 2.03 24.77 -42.38
CA LYS A 92 1.29 23.50 -42.22
C LYS A 92 1.57 22.87 -40.85
N ILE A 93 2.85 22.81 -40.44
CA ILE A 93 3.25 22.29 -39.12
C ILE A 93 2.56 23.08 -37.99
N ILE A 94 2.55 24.41 -38.08
CA ILE A 94 1.84 25.26 -37.11
C ILE A 94 0.35 24.92 -37.06
N LEU A 95 -0.31 24.79 -38.21
CA LEU A 95 -1.74 24.48 -38.26
C LEU A 95 -2.06 23.12 -37.66
N ASP A 96 -1.26 22.09 -37.97
CA ASP A 96 -1.41 20.75 -37.43
C ASP A 96 -1.27 20.74 -35.89
N ASN A 97 -0.20 21.36 -35.37
CA ASN A 97 0.03 21.43 -33.93
C ASN A 97 -1.00 22.28 -33.20
N LEU A 98 -1.47 23.39 -33.79
CA LEU A 98 -2.59 24.15 -33.22
C LEU A 98 -3.91 23.39 -33.25
N GLY A 99 -4.10 22.49 -34.22
CA GLY A 99 -5.22 21.55 -34.27
C GLY A 99 -5.20 20.59 -33.10
N LYS A 100 -4.07 19.89 -32.91
CA LYS A 100 -3.83 18.98 -31.77
C LYS A 100 -4.01 19.68 -30.42
N LEU A 101 -3.47 20.89 -30.28
CA LEU A 101 -3.63 21.71 -29.07
C LEU A 101 -5.09 22.10 -28.83
N LYS A 102 -5.83 22.49 -29.87
CA LYS A 102 -7.25 22.85 -29.76
C LYS A 102 -8.11 21.67 -29.29
N GLU A 103 -7.81 20.46 -29.78
CA GLU A 103 -8.52 19.24 -29.37
C GLU A 103 -8.16 18.83 -27.93
N GLY A 104 -6.89 18.94 -27.55
CA GLY A 104 -6.42 18.54 -26.23
C GLY A 104 -6.68 19.55 -25.10
N ILE A 105 -6.85 20.85 -25.39
CA ILE A 105 -7.02 21.88 -24.37
C ILE A 105 -8.48 21.99 -23.94
N THR A 106 -8.76 21.55 -22.71
CA THR A 106 -10.12 21.53 -22.13
C THR A 106 -10.35 22.63 -21.10
N SER A 107 -9.32 23.08 -20.39
CA SER A 107 -9.40 24.11 -19.34
C SER A 107 -9.78 25.49 -19.88
N ASP A 108 -10.53 26.27 -19.11
CA ASP A 108 -10.97 27.62 -19.50
C ASP A 108 -9.80 28.56 -19.78
N LYS A 109 -8.78 28.57 -18.90
CA LYS A 109 -7.58 29.39 -19.12
C LYS A 109 -6.81 28.97 -20.37
N GLY A 110 -6.71 27.67 -20.64
CA GLY A 110 -6.11 27.17 -21.87
C GLY A 110 -6.87 27.61 -23.12
N LYS A 111 -8.22 27.61 -23.09
CA LYS A 111 -9.05 28.09 -24.21
C LYS A 111 -8.87 29.58 -24.45
N GLU A 112 -8.78 30.37 -23.38
CA GLU A 112 -8.47 31.81 -23.45
C GLU A 112 -7.11 32.05 -24.12
N LEU A 113 -6.07 31.33 -23.69
CA LEU A 113 -4.73 31.42 -24.29
C LEU A 113 -4.73 30.99 -25.76
N MET A 114 -5.47 29.94 -26.11
CA MET A 114 -5.64 29.52 -27.50
C MET A 114 -6.32 30.60 -28.36
N ALA A 115 -7.33 31.28 -27.82
CA ALA A 115 -7.99 32.38 -28.53
C ALA A 115 -7.03 33.55 -28.81
N ASP A 116 -6.20 33.92 -27.83
CA ASP A 116 -5.17 34.95 -28.03
C ASP A 116 -4.13 34.50 -29.08
N ILE A 117 -3.66 33.25 -29.02
CA ILE A 117 -2.77 32.65 -30.02
C ILE A 117 -3.36 32.77 -31.43
N TYR A 118 -4.63 32.40 -31.64
CA TYR A 118 -5.28 32.52 -32.94
C TYR A 118 -5.38 33.99 -33.40
N SER A 119 -5.71 34.92 -32.50
CA SER A 119 -5.78 36.35 -32.83
C SER A 119 -4.41 36.93 -33.22
N LYS A 120 -3.34 36.60 -32.48
CA LYS A 120 -1.97 37.05 -32.83
C LYS A 120 -1.47 36.40 -34.11
N ARG A 121 -1.80 35.12 -34.33
CA ARG A 121 -1.49 34.39 -35.55
C ARG A 121 -2.06 35.08 -36.78
N GLU A 122 -3.33 35.47 -36.74
CA GLU A 122 -3.99 36.14 -37.86
C GLU A 122 -3.23 37.40 -38.29
N ARG A 123 -2.85 38.25 -37.33
CA ARG A 123 -2.07 39.46 -37.59
C ARG A 123 -0.68 39.15 -38.15
N TYR A 124 -0.01 38.14 -37.62
CA TYR A 124 1.31 37.74 -38.09
C TYR A 124 1.26 37.17 -39.51
N VAL A 125 0.29 36.31 -39.82
CA VAL A 125 0.09 35.74 -41.17
C VAL A 125 -0.25 36.82 -42.18
N ALA A 126 -1.13 37.77 -41.85
CA ALA A 126 -1.41 38.91 -42.72
C ALA A 126 -0.15 39.75 -43.00
N GLY A 127 0.70 39.97 -41.99
CA GLY A 127 2.00 40.62 -42.15
C GLY A 127 2.95 39.80 -43.03
N GLN A 128 2.99 38.47 -42.89
CA GLN A 128 3.77 37.61 -43.77
C GLN A 128 3.29 37.73 -45.22
N ASP A 129 1.99 37.66 -45.47
CA ASP A 129 1.45 37.71 -46.84
C ASP A 129 1.74 39.04 -47.52
N LYS A 130 1.62 40.16 -46.79
CA LYS A 130 2.00 41.49 -47.30
C LYS A 130 3.50 41.58 -47.59
N TYR A 131 4.35 41.04 -46.71
CA TYR A 131 5.80 40.98 -46.95
C TYR A 131 6.13 40.18 -48.22
N LEU A 132 5.54 38.99 -48.37
CA LEU A 132 5.76 38.13 -49.54
C LEU A 132 5.23 38.76 -50.84
N ALA A 133 4.14 39.52 -50.77
CA ALA A 133 3.64 40.29 -51.91
C ALA A 133 4.63 41.39 -52.36
N LEU A 134 5.27 42.09 -51.41
CA LEU A 134 6.31 43.09 -51.73
C LEU A 134 7.54 42.44 -52.37
N ILE A 135 7.96 41.27 -51.89
CA ILE A 135 9.05 40.50 -52.50
C ILE A 135 8.70 40.10 -53.95
N LYS A 136 7.48 39.58 -54.19
CA LYS A 136 7.03 39.19 -55.54
C LYS A 136 6.90 40.38 -56.49
N ALA A 137 6.67 41.58 -55.96
CA ALA A 137 6.61 42.82 -56.73
C ALA A 137 7.99 43.47 -56.95
N ASP A 138 9.09 42.78 -56.62
CA ASP A 138 10.48 43.28 -56.69
C ASP A 138 10.76 44.51 -55.79
N LYS A 139 9.92 44.73 -54.79
CA LYS A 139 10.00 45.86 -53.85
C LYS A 139 10.77 45.50 -52.59
N LYS A 140 12.00 45.02 -52.77
CA LYS A 140 12.80 44.42 -51.67
C LYS A 140 13.11 45.40 -50.53
N ALA A 141 13.41 46.66 -50.85
CA ALA A 141 13.66 47.70 -49.83
C ALA A 141 12.42 48.00 -48.98
N GLU A 142 11.24 48.13 -49.62
CA GLU A 142 9.96 48.30 -48.92
C GLU A 142 9.65 47.07 -48.04
N ALA A 143 9.90 45.86 -48.55
CA ALA A 143 9.72 44.62 -47.81
C ALA A 143 10.59 44.55 -46.54
N VAL A 144 11.85 45.00 -46.61
CA VAL A 144 12.77 45.02 -45.47
C VAL A 144 12.32 46.02 -44.40
N SER A 145 11.95 47.25 -44.78
CA SER A 145 11.41 48.24 -43.81
C SER A 145 10.14 47.69 -43.15
N PHE A 146 9.20 47.15 -43.93
CA PHE A 146 7.98 46.55 -43.42
C PHE A 146 8.24 45.35 -42.48
N LEU A 147 9.21 44.49 -42.82
CA LEU A 147 9.63 43.38 -41.97
C LEU A 147 10.13 43.88 -40.61
N LEU A 148 10.98 44.91 -40.61
CA LEU A 148 11.62 45.44 -39.41
C LEU A 148 10.65 46.18 -38.49
N GLU A 149 9.71 46.92 -39.07
CA GLU A 149 8.78 47.79 -38.35
C GLU A 149 7.53 47.05 -37.87
N GLU A 150 6.87 46.28 -38.74
CA GLU A 150 5.56 45.67 -38.43
C GLU A 150 5.64 44.17 -38.18
N VAL A 151 6.28 43.41 -39.07
CA VAL A 151 6.27 41.92 -38.98
C VAL A 151 7.01 41.44 -37.73
N ARG A 152 8.13 42.08 -37.34
CA ARG A 152 8.84 41.73 -36.10
C ARG A 152 8.00 41.97 -34.84
N ALA A 153 7.15 42.99 -34.84
CA ALA A 153 6.27 43.27 -33.71
C ALA A 153 5.18 42.20 -33.59
N THR A 154 4.55 41.83 -34.70
CA THR A 154 3.53 40.77 -34.73
C THR A 154 4.12 39.39 -34.46
N GLN A 155 5.34 39.10 -34.92
CA GLN A 155 6.09 37.88 -34.56
C GLN A 155 6.25 37.78 -33.03
N ARG A 156 6.78 38.83 -32.38
CA ARG A 156 7.02 38.82 -30.92
C ARG A 156 5.72 38.65 -30.13
N ALA A 157 4.64 39.30 -30.57
CA ALA A 157 3.34 39.15 -29.94
C ALA A 157 2.82 37.71 -30.06
N TYR A 158 3.01 37.08 -31.23
CA TYR A 158 2.57 35.72 -31.46
C TYR A 158 3.39 34.69 -30.66
N THR A 159 4.72 34.76 -30.71
CA THR A 159 5.58 33.88 -29.90
C THR A 159 5.34 34.07 -28.41
N GLY A 160 5.08 35.30 -27.95
CA GLY A 160 4.74 35.58 -26.56
C GLY A 160 3.45 34.91 -26.11
N ALA A 161 2.41 34.93 -26.96
CA ALA A 161 1.15 34.23 -26.68
C ALA A 161 1.33 32.70 -26.62
N VAL A 162 2.13 32.13 -27.51
CA VAL A 162 2.46 30.69 -27.49
C VAL A 162 3.30 30.33 -26.27
N SER A 163 4.28 31.15 -25.89
CA SER A 163 5.06 30.96 -24.66
C SER A 163 4.19 30.99 -23.40
N ALA A 164 3.20 31.89 -23.32
CA ALA A 164 2.26 31.91 -22.20
C ALA A 164 1.47 30.59 -22.07
N LEU A 165 1.15 29.93 -23.20
CA LEU A 165 0.56 28.59 -23.18
C LEU A 165 1.57 27.51 -22.74
N VAL A 166 2.82 27.57 -23.21
CA VAL A 166 3.88 26.66 -22.76
C VAL A 166 4.07 26.76 -21.24
N ASP A 167 4.13 27.97 -20.71
CA ASP A 167 4.29 28.23 -19.27
C ASP A 167 3.10 27.68 -18.48
N PHE A 168 1.87 27.93 -18.96
CA PHE A 168 0.66 27.41 -18.34
C PHE A 168 0.63 25.86 -18.33
N GLN A 169 0.95 25.21 -19.44
CA GLN A 169 0.98 23.75 -19.50
C GLN A 169 2.12 23.15 -18.66
N SER A 170 3.26 23.83 -18.59
CA SER A 170 4.41 23.43 -17.76
C SER A 170 4.08 23.55 -16.26
N ASP A 171 3.39 24.62 -15.84
CA ASP A 171 2.89 24.78 -14.47
C ASP A 171 1.86 23.70 -14.12
N LEU A 172 0.93 23.38 -15.02
CA LEU A 172 -0.02 22.28 -14.84
C LEU A 172 0.68 20.92 -14.72
N MET A 173 1.76 20.69 -15.46
CA MET A 173 2.56 19.47 -15.37
C MET A 173 3.32 19.40 -14.03
N SER A 174 3.94 20.51 -13.60
CA SER A 174 4.64 20.56 -12.30
C SER A 174 3.69 20.33 -11.13
N LYS A 175 2.52 20.99 -11.13
CA LYS A 175 1.50 20.81 -10.09
C LYS A 175 0.99 19.38 -10.02
N SER A 176 0.78 18.74 -11.17
CA SER A 176 0.42 17.31 -11.21
C SER A 176 1.55 16.43 -10.65
N GLY A 177 2.81 16.74 -10.93
CA GLY A 177 3.95 16.02 -10.34
C GLY A 177 4.05 16.19 -8.82
N GLU A 178 3.84 17.41 -8.31
CA GLU A 178 3.81 17.68 -6.87
C GLU A 178 2.65 16.98 -6.17
N GLU A 179 1.47 16.96 -6.79
CA GLU A 179 0.30 16.23 -6.29
C GLU A 179 0.58 14.73 -6.21
N ALA A 180 1.10 14.15 -7.29
CA ALA A 180 1.46 12.73 -7.35
C ALA A 180 2.50 12.36 -6.28
N LYS A 181 3.51 13.21 -6.09
CA LYS A 181 4.51 13.04 -5.02
C LYS A 181 3.87 13.08 -3.64
N ARG A 182 3.01 14.06 -3.37
CA ARG A 182 2.32 14.20 -2.07
C ARG A 182 1.38 13.02 -1.80
N GLN A 183 0.66 12.55 -2.81
CA GLN A 183 -0.15 11.34 -2.71
C GLN A 183 0.70 10.12 -2.34
N ALA A 184 1.85 9.93 -3.00
CA ALA A 184 2.76 8.83 -2.69
C ALA A 184 3.33 8.92 -1.27
N GLU A 185 3.76 10.09 -0.82
CA GLU A 185 4.27 10.32 0.56
C GLU A 185 3.19 10.06 1.62
N ASN A 186 1.97 10.53 1.40
CA ASN A 186 0.83 10.27 2.28
C ASN A 186 0.50 8.78 2.34
N ALA A 187 0.46 8.09 1.19
CA ALA A 187 0.20 6.66 1.14
C ALA A 187 1.29 5.86 1.85
N ALA A 188 2.56 6.20 1.64
CA ALA A 188 3.69 5.59 2.34
C ALA A 188 3.57 5.76 3.86
N THR A 189 3.20 6.96 4.33
CA THR A 189 2.99 7.25 5.75
C THR A 189 1.86 6.40 6.34
N VAL A 190 0.73 6.31 5.65
CA VAL A 190 -0.41 5.48 6.09
C VAL A 190 -0.06 4.00 6.13
N ILE A 191 0.61 3.48 5.08
CA ILE A 191 1.09 2.09 5.04
C ILE A 191 2.06 1.81 6.19
N LEU A 192 2.98 2.73 6.47
CA LEU A 192 3.94 2.59 7.56
C LEU A 192 3.24 2.53 8.92
N VAL A 193 2.31 3.46 9.19
CA VAL A 193 1.53 3.49 10.44
C VAL A 193 0.72 2.20 10.62
N LEU A 194 0.03 1.74 9.57
CA LEU A 194 -0.72 0.49 9.60
C LEU A 194 0.18 -0.73 9.81
N SER A 195 1.36 -0.75 9.18
CA SER A 195 2.32 -1.85 9.32
C SER A 195 2.90 -1.93 10.73
N VAL A 196 3.29 -0.77 11.31
CA VAL A 196 3.74 -0.70 12.70
C VAL A 196 2.63 -1.09 13.66
N GLY A 197 1.39 -0.60 13.44
CA GLY A 197 0.23 -0.99 14.22
C GLY A 197 -0.06 -2.48 14.16
N ALA A 198 0.00 -3.08 12.98
CA ALA A 198 -0.17 -4.53 12.78
C ALA A 198 0.93 -5.34 13.47
N PHE A 199 2.17 -4.87 13.43
CA PHE A 199 3.28 -5.50 14.13
C PHE A 199 3.09 -5.48 15.65
N LEU A 200 2.76 -4.32 16.22
CA LEU A 200 2.50 -4.18 17.66
C LEU A 200 1.29 -5.01 18.11
N LEU A 201 0.21 -5.04 17.30
CA LEU A 201 -0.94 -5.87 17.58
C LEU A 201 -0.57 -7.36 17.56
N SER A 202 0.25 -7.78 16.60
CA SER A 202 0.74 -9.17 16.50
C SER A 202 1.57 -9.57 17.73
N LEU A 203 2.43 -8.67 18.23
CA LEU A 203 3.16 -8.88 19.48
C LEU A 203 2.20 -8.99 20.68
N GLY A 204 1.18 -8.14 20.74
CA GLY A 204 0.15 -8.19 21.78
C GLY A 204 -0.63 -9.51 21.77
N VAL A 205 -1.06 -9.97 20.59
CA VAL A 205 -1.74 -11.26 20.40
C VAL A 205 -0.83 -12.42 20.76
N ALA A 206 0.44 -12.40 20.33
CA ALA A 206 1.42 -13.43 20.66
C ALA A 206 1.65 -13.52 22.18
N PHE A 207 1.83 -12.37 22.85
CA PHE A 207 1.95 -12.32 24.31
C PHE A 207 0.70 -12.84 25.02
N TRP A 208 -0.48 -12.49 24.51
CA TRP A 208 -1.76 -12.96 25.04
C TRP A 208 -1.95 -14.48 24.89
N ILE A 209 -1.61 -15.04 23.73
CA ILE A 209 -1.61 -16.49 23.48
C ILE A 209 -0.60 -17.20 24.40
N ALA A 210 0.64 -16.69 24.49
CA ALA A 210 1.67 -17.27 25.34
C ALA A 210 1.24 -17.32 26.82
N ARG A 211 0.59 -16.26 27.31
CA ARG A 211 0.10 -16.21 28.70
C ARG A 211 -1.14 -17.07 28.92
N SER A 212 -2.06 -17.14 27.96
CA SER A 212 -3.36 -17.80 28.14
C SER A 212 -3.37 -19.27 27.77
N ILE A 213 -2.41 -19.75 26.97
CA ILE A 213 -2.36 -21.13 26.47
C ILE A 213 -1.03 -21.79 26.86
N THR A 214 0.10 -21.20 26.45
CA THR A 214 1.43 -21.82 26.65
C THR A 214 1.77 -21.98 28.13
N ARG A 215 1.45 -20.99 28.98
CA ARG A 215 1.70 -21.08 30.43
C ARG A 215 0.91 -22.20 31.13
N PRO A 216 -0.44 -22.28 31.03
CA PRO A 216 -1.20 -23.40 31.62
C PRO A 216 -0.77 -24.78 31.12
N LEU A 217 -0.44 -24.91 29.83
CA LEU A 217 0.04 -26.17 29.27
C LEU A 217 1.43 -26.57 29.80
N ASN A 218 2.34 -25.61 29.98
CA ASN A 218 3.62 -25.87 30.64
C ASN A 218 3.42 -26.30 32.09
N GLN A 219 2.49 -25.68 32.83
CA GLN A 219 2.15 -26.11 34.19
C GLN A 219 1.61 -27.53 34.21
N ALA A 220 0.68 -27.87 33.30
CA ALA A 220 0.16 -29.22 33.16
C ALA A 220 1.28 -30.24 32.89
N ALA A 221 2.23 -29.92 32.00
CA ALA A 221 3.38 -30.78 31.70
C ALA A 221 4.30 -30.96 32.92
N THR A 222 4.62 -29.88 33.64
CA THR A 222 5.44 -29.96 34.86
C THR A 222 4.79 -30.84 35.91
N VAL A 223 3.51 -30.63 36.19
CA VAL A 223 2.78 -31.42 37.20
C VAL A 223 2.64 -32.88 36.78
N ALA A 224 2.35 -33.16 35.51
CA ALA A 224 2.31 -34.53 35.02
C ALA A 224 3.66 -35.25 35.22
N GLY A 225 4.78 -34.54 35.04
CA GLY A 225 6.12 -35.05 35.35
C GLY A 225 6.31 -35.40 36.84
N GLN A 226 5.79 -34.58 37.75
CA GLN A 226 5.83 -34.86 39.20
C GLN A 226 5.00 -36.11 39.55
N VAL A 227 3.78 -36.21 39.01
CA VAL A 227 2.92 -37.39 39.20
C VAL A 227 3.61 -38.66 38.69
N ALA A 228 4.31 -38.60 37.54
CA ALA A 228 4.99 -39.74 36.95
C ALA A 228 6.10 -40.34 37.84
N VAL A 229 6.73 -39.53 38.70
CA VAL A 229 7.74 -39.97 39.66
C VAL A 229 7.19 -40.18 41.08
N GLY A 230 5.87 -40.09 41.26
CA GLY A 230 5.19 -40.29 42.54
C GLY A 230 5.19 -39.07 43.48
N ASP A 231 5.64 -37.89 43.03
CA ASP A 231 5.50 -36.65 43.79
C ASP A 231 4.08 -36.09 43.63
N LEU A 232 3.25 -36.25 44.66
CA LEU A 232 1.87 -35.76 44.70
C LEU A 232 1.72 -34.44 45.46
N ASN A 233 2.79 -33.87 46.02
CA ASN A 233 2.73 -32.70 46.90
C ASN A 233 2.92 -31.38 46.15
N PHE A 234 2.11 -31.17 45.11
CA PHE A 234 2.06 -29.93 44.35
C PHE A 234 0.68 -29.25 44.44
N THR A 235 0.64 -27.96 44.12
CA THR A 235 -0.59 -27.16 44.03
C THR A 235 -0.88 -26.80 42.58
N LEU A 236 -2.13 -26.98 42.15
CA LEU A 236 -2.60 -26.56 40.84
C LEU A 236 -3.29 -25.21 40.94
N ASP A 237 -2.79 -24.23 40.18
CA ASP A 237 -3.51 -22.96 39.96
C ASP A 237 -4.43 -23.15 38.76
N ILE A 238 -5.69 -23.49 39.04
CA ILE A 238 -6.70 -23.72 38.01
C ILE A 238 -7.50 -22.43 37.84
N SER A 239 -7.18 -21.67 36.79
CA SER A 239 -7.91 -20.46 36.45
C SER A 239 -8.53 -20.55 35.06
N GLY A 240 -9.85 -20.37 34.96
CA GLY A 240 -10.59 -20.32 33.70
C GLY A 240 -11.59 -21.44 33.48
N GLN A 241 -12.19 -21.43 32.29
CA GLN A 241 -13.18 -22.41 31.82
C GLN A 241 -12.85 -22.97 30.43
N ASP A 242 -11.66 -22.66 29.90
CA ASP A 242 -11.21 -23.16 28.59
C ASP A 242 -10.61 -24.57 28.66
N GLU A 243 -10.22 -25.07 27.48
CA GLU A 243 -9.66 -26.40 27.30
C GLU A 243 -8.37 -26.62 28.12
N THR A 244 -7.59 -25.56 28.40
CA THR A 244 -6.39 -25.69 29.25
C THR A 244 -6.72 -25.85 30.73
N ALA A 245 -7.77 -25.15 31.20
CA ALA A 245 -8.29 -25.32 32.56
C ALA A 245 -8.96 -26.70 32.73
N GLU A 246 -9.58 -27.25 31.69
CA GLU A 246 -10.11 -28.61 31.69
C GLU A 246 -9.01 -29.66 31.90
N VAL A 247 -7.88 -29.53 31.19
CA VAL A 247 -6.71 -30.41 31.38
C VAL A 247 -6.17 -30.33 32.80
N LEU A 248 -5.99 -29.11 33.34
CA LEU A 248 -5.50 -28.94 34.72
C LEU A 248 -6.47 -29.52 35.76
N ARG A 249 -7.80 -29.40 35.55
CA ARG A 249 -8.82 -30.04 36.40
C ARG A 249 -8.72 -31.56 36.36
N ALA A 250 -8.51 -32.15 35.18
CA ALA A 250 -8.33 -33.59 35.04
C ALA A 250 -7.08 -34.07 35.81
N ILE A 251 -5.96 -33.36 35.72
CA ILE A 251 -4.75 -33.67 36.49
C ILE A 251 -5.01 -33.55 38.00
N GLY A 252 -5.76 -32.55 38.46
CA GLY A 252 -6.14 -32.43 39.86
C GLY A 252 -7.01 -33.59 40.36
N ALA A 253 -7.93 -34.08 39.53
CA ALA A 253 -8.73 -35.26 39.86
C ALA A 253 -7.85 -36.53 39.97
N ILE A 254 -6.85 -36.68 39.10
CA ILE A 254 -5.85 -37.76 39.16
C ILE A 254 -5.03 -37.66 40.45
N GLN A 255 -4.53 -36.45 40.78
CA GLN A 255 -3.78 -36.20 42.02
C GLN A 255 -4.57 -36.62 43.26
N ASN A 256 -5.84 -36.22 43.35
CA ASN A 256 -6.69 -36.55 44.50
C ASN A 256 -6.93 -38.06 44.61
N SER A 257 -7.16 -38.74 43.48
CA SER A 257 -7.37 -40.19 43.45
C SER A 257 -6.11 -40.94 43.90
N LEU A 258 -4.94 -40.53 43.41
CA LEU A 258 -3.66 -41.13 43.81
C LEU A 258 -3.32 -40.85 45.28
N LYS A 259 -3.59 -39.64 45.80
CA LYS A 259 -3.39 -39.32 47.22
C LYS A 259 -4.26 -40.19 48.12
N ALA A 260 -5.53 -40.39 47.75
CA ALA A 260 -6.42 -41.28 48.50
C ALA A 260 -5.89 -42.72 48.51
N LEU A 261 -5.44 -43.24 47.36
CA LEU A 261 -4.90 -44.59 47.24
C LEU A 261 -3.62 -44.78 48.08
N VAL A 262 -2.68 -43.82 48.00
CA VAL A 262 -1.44 -43.82 48.80
C VAL A 262 -1.76 -43.71 50.30
N GLY A 263 -2.74 -42.89 50.68
CA GLY A 263 -3.19 -42.74 52.06
C GLY A 263 -3.75 -44.04 52.63
N ASP A 264 -4.63 -44.72 51.88
CA ASP A 264 -5.20 -46.01 52.28
C ASP A 264 -4.13 -47.11 52.35
N ALA A 265 -3.23 -47.17 51.36
CA ALA A 265 -2.10 -48.10 51.38
C ALA A 265 -1.20 -47.86 52.60
N GLY A 266 -0.88 -46.60 52.92
CA GLY A 266 -0.10 -46.25 54.10
C GLY A 266 -0.80 -46.61 55.42
N MET A 267 -2.12 -46.38 55.51
CA MET A 267 -2.93 -46.78 56.66
C MET A 267 -2.92 -48.30 56.87
N LEU A 268 -3.10 -49.08 55.80
CA LEU A 268 -3.05 -50.54 55.82
C LEU A 268 -1.67 -51.08 56.20
N VAL A 269 -0.60 -50.53 55.62
CA VAL A 269 0.79 -50.91 55.95
C VAL A 269 1.07 -50.65 57.43
N ASN A 270 0.71 -49.47 57.95
CA ASN A 270 0.88 -49.15 59.36
C ASN A 270 0.08 -50.09 60.27
N ALA A 271 -1.16 -50.41 59.90
CA ALA A 271 -1.96 -51.37 60.66
C ALA A 271 -1.31 -52.76 60.69
N ALA A 272 -0.82 -53.25 59.54
CA ALA A 272 -0.17 -54.55 59.42
C ALA A 272 1.14 -54.64 60.23
N VAL A 273 2.00 -53.62 60.16
CA VAL A 273 3.24 -53.55 60.95
C VAL A 273 2.94 -53.56 62.46
N ASN A 274 1.83 -52.97 62.88
CA ASN A 274 1.36 -52.98 64.27
C ASN A 274 0.52 -54.23 64.64
N GLY A 275 0.49 -55.25 63.79
CA GLY A 275 -0.24 -56.51 64.03
C GLY A 275 -1.76 -56.41 63.89
N LYS A 276 -2.30 -55.27 63.44
CA LYS A 276 -3.75 -55.04 63.25
C LYS A 276 -4.21 -55.51 61.86
N LEU A 277 -3.96 -56.77 61.54
CA LEU A 277 -4.21 -57.34 60.21
C LEU A 277 -5.69 -57.42 59.80
N ALA A 278 -6.64 -57.20 60.72
CA ALA A 278 -8.07 -57.10 60.42
C ALA A 278 -8.49 -55.74 59.80
N THR A 279 -7.58 -54.76 59.75
CA THR A 279 -7.89 -53.42 59.22
C THR A 279 -8.08 -53.48 57.70
N ARG A 280 -9.13 -52.83 57.17
CA ARG A 280 -9.45 -52.78 55.73
C ARG A 280 -9.61 -51.33 55.27
N ALA A 281 -9.19 -51.06 54.04
CA ALA A 281 -9.45 -49.78 53.39
C ALA A 281 -10.86 -49.80 52.77
N ASP A 282 -11.52 -48.65 52.75
CA ASP A 282 -12.86 -48.54 52.18
C ASP A 282 -12.78 -48.40 50.66
N ALA A 283 -12.94 -49.52 49.96
CA ALA A 283 -12.90 -49.60 48.51
C ALA A 283 -13.96 -48.70 47.82
N THR A 284 -15.07 -48.36 48.49
CA THR A 284 -16.14 -47.55 47.89
C THR A 284 -15.73 -46.10 47.64
N LYS A 285 -14.65 -45.63 48.27
CA LYS A 285 -14.07 -44.29 48.05
C LYS A 285 -13.28 -44.17 46.75
N HIS A 286 -12.97 -45.30 46.10
CA HIS A 286 -12.17 -45.37 44.88
C HIS A 286 -13.03 -45.75 43.68
N GLN A 287 -12.58 -45.42 42.48
CA GLN A 287 -13.29 -45.75 41.23
C GLN A 287 -12.36 -46.45 40.24
N GLY A 288 -12.95 -47.22 39.33
CA GLY A 288 -12.23 -47.91 38.24
C GLY A 288 -11.12 -48.84 38.73
N GLU A 289 -9.95 -48.77 38.10
CA GLU A 289 -8.79 -49.60 38.45
C GLU A 289 -8.27 -49.33 39.87
N TYR A 290 -8.36 -48.09 40.37
CA TYR A 290 -7.95 -47.77 41.75
C TYR A 290 -8.78 -48.54 42.78
N ARG A 291 -10.09 -48.72 42.52
CA ARG A 291 -10.96 -49.53 43.37
C ARG A 291 -10.56 -51.01 43.38
N LYS A 292 -10.29 -51.57 42.20
CA LYS A 292 -9.86 -52.97 42.07
C LYS A 292 -8.56 -53.23 42.84
N ILE A 293 -7.62 -52.28 42.84
CA ILE A 293 -6.38 -52.37 43.62
C ILE A 293 -6.72 -52.47 45.13
N VAL A 294 -7.57 -51.59 45.65
CA VAL A 294 -7.94 -51.60 47.08
C VAL A 294 -8.69 -52.87 47.48
N GLU A 295 -9.65 -53.32 46.66
CA GLU A 295 -10.37 -54.58 46.88
C GLU A 295 -9.41 -55.79 46.86
N GLY A 296 -8.48 -55.83 45.90
CA GLY A 296 -7.47 -56.89 45.83
C GLY A 296 -6.52 -56.92 47.02
N VAL A 297 -6.10 -55.76 47.54
CA VAL A 297 -5.28 -55.68 48.77
C VAL A 297 -6.08 -56.17 49.97
N ASN A 298 -7.34 -55.75 50.12
CA ASN A 298 -8.22 -56.22 51.19
C ASN A 298 -8.40 -57.75 51.16
N GLN A 299 -8.68 -58.32 49.99
CA GLN A 299 -8.82 -59.77 49.79
C GLN A 299 -7.52 -60.52 50.10
N THR A 300 -6.37 -59.94 49.74
CA THR A 300 -5.06 -60.52 50.07
C THR A 300 -4.86 -60.57 51.59
N LEU A 301 -5.24 -59.51 52.31
CA LEU A 301 -5.19 -59.50 53.77
C LEU A 301 -6.14 -60.53 54.38
N ASP A 302 -7.37 -60.66 53.87
CA ASP A 302 -8.35 -61.67 54.33
C ASP A 302 -7.79 -63.08 54.21
N ALA A 303 -7.16 -63.40 53.08
CA ALA A 303 -6.53 -64.70 52.86
C ALA A 303 -5.37 -65.01 53.83
N VAL A 304 -4.73 -63.99 54.40
CA VAL A 304 -3.61 -64.17 55.34
C VAL A 304 -4.07 -64.37 56.79
N ILE A 305 -5.17 -63.74 57.22
CA ILE A 305 -5.67 -63.87 58.61
C ILE A 305 -6.61 -65.06 58.83
N GLY A 306 -7.23 -65.59 57.77
CA GLY A 306 -8.14 -66.74 57.86
C GLY A 306 -9.56 -66.36 58.29
#